data_AF-A0A7W6FXP0-F1
#
_entry.id   AF-A0A7W6FXP0-F1
#
_cell.length_a   1.000
_cell.length_b   1.000
_cell.length_c   1.000
_cell.angle_alpha   90.00
_cell.angle_beta   90.00
_cell.angle_gamma   90.00
#
_symmetry.space_group_name_H-M   'P 1'
#
loop_
_entity.id
_entity.type
_entity.pdbx_description
1 polymer ?
#
loop_
_entity_poly.entity_id
_entity_poly.type
_entity_poly.pdbx_seq_one_letter_code
_entity_poly.pdbx_strand_id
1 'polypeptide(L)'
;MQINDDVMLVWSDAEQRPTNEQWSGKAADRWPSLGEAIRFAIAMQADKAALGLSPWIWTPSGHVYSPGTITAMGRAFEENMLRARGMRSGLVAQPPTQRKCSGSGTT
;
A
#
# COMPACT_ATOMS: atom_id res chain seq x y z
N MET A 1 20.89 12.21 21.46
CA MET A 1 19.57 11.54 21.55
C MET A 1 19.22 11.14 20.14
N GLN A 2 19.37 9.86 19.80
CA GLN A 2 19.13 9.36 18.45
C GLN A 2 17.61 9.34 18.28
N ILE A 3 17.07 10.24 17.45
CA ILE A 3 15.67 10.21 17.08
C ILE A 3 15.53 8.94 16.24
N ASN A 4 14.93 7.89 16.80
CA ASN A 4 14.59 6.72 16.01
C ASN A 4 13.47 7.16 15.06
N ASP A 5 13.83 7.58 13.86
CA ASP A 5 12.92 7.96 12.78
C ASP A 5 12.25 6.73 12.12
N ASP A 6 12.34 5.57 12.77
CA ASP A 6 11.82 4.31 12.26
C ASP A 6 10.33 4.18 12.56
N VAL A 7 9.59 3.67 11.57
CA VAL A 7 8.22 3.22 11.75
C VAL A 7 8.24 1.85 12.42
N MET A 8 7.42 1.64 13.42
CA MET A 8 7.36 0.37 14.14
C MET A 8 6.09 -0.40 13.81
N LEU A 9 6.24 -1.67 13.46
CA LEU A 9 5.16 -2.62 13.22
C LEU A 9 5.14 -3.65 14.34
N VAL A 10 3.99 -3.82 14.97
CA VAL A 10 3.75 -4.84 16.01
C VAL A 10 2.55 -5.68 15.62
N TRP A 11 2.62 -6.97 15.92
CA TRP A 11 1.50 -7.91 15.78
C TRP A 11 0.85 -8.12 17.14
N SER A 12 -0.43 -7.79 17.27
CA SER A 12 -1.17 -7.89 18.53
C SER A 12 -2.64 -8.23 18.25
N ASP A 13 -3.43 -8.38 19.30
CA ASP A 13 -4.89 -8.49 19.17
C ASP A 13 -5.49 -7.28 18.43
N ALA A 14 -6.58 -7.51 17.69
CA ALA A 14 -7.19 -6.51 16.81
C ALA A 14 -7.89 -5.37 17.58
N GLU A 15 -8.41 -5.66 18.77
CA GLU A 15 -9.17 -4.74 19.61
C GLU A 15 -8.28 -4.11 20.69
N GLN A 16 -7.17 -4.77 21.03
CA GLN A 16 -6.23 -4.28 22.02
C GLN A 16 -5.04 -3.54 21.39
N ARG A 17 -5.03 -2.21 21.55
CA ARG A 17 -3.89 -1.37 21.19
C ARG A 17 -2.63 -1.84 21.94
N PRO A 18 -1.47 -1.97 21.25
CA PRO A 18 -0.24 -2.42 21.89
C PRO A 18 0.26 -1.46 22.98
N THR A 19 0.80 -2.03 24.06
CA THR A 19 1.41 -1.30 25.17
C THR A 19 2.77 -0.72 24.78
N ASN A 20 3.26 0.25 25.55
CA ASN A 20 4.58 0.86 25.33
C ASN A 20 5.72 -0.18 25.34
N GLU A 21 5.58 -1.26 26.10
CA GLU A 21 6.56 -2.35 26.17
C GLU A 21 6.59 -3.15 24.87
N GLN A 22 5.43 -3.39 24.23
CA GLN A 22 5.37 -4.05 22.93
C GLN A 22 6.04 -3.22 21.84
N TRP A 23 5.90 -1.89 21.90
CA TRP A 23 6.55 -0.96 20.96
C TRP A 23 8.07 -0.86 21.13
N SER A 24 8.56 -0.91 22.38
CA SER A 24 9.98 -0.79 22.70
C SER A 24 10.72 -2.13 22.72
N GLY A 25 9.99 -3.24 22.74
CA GLY A 25 10.52 -4.58 22.84
C GLY A 25 10.96 -5.18 21.50
N LYS A 26 11.52 -6.40 21.58
CA LYS A 26 11.93 -7.20 20.41
C LYS A 26 10.78 -7.64 19.50
N ALA A 27 9.54 -7.43 19.92
CA ALA A 27 8.35 -7.79 19.15
C ALA A 27 7.98 -6.73 18.09
N ALA A 28 8.59 -5.54 18.15
CA ALA A 28 8.41 -4.48 17.16
C ALA A 28 9.44 -4.59 16.04
N ASP A 29 8.96 -4.80 14.83
CA ASP A 29 9.77 -4.72 13.62
C ASP A 29 9.91 -3.25 13.22
N ARG A 30 11.14 -2.82 12.91
CA ARG A 30 11.44 -1.45 12.48
C ARG A 30 11.50 -1.36 10.97
N TRP A 31 10.87 -0.32 10.44
CA TRP A 31 10.70 -0.09 9.01
C TRP A 31 11.16 1.32 8.63
N PRO A 32 11.78 1.49 7.44
CA PRO A 32 12.25 2.80 7.00
C PRO A 32 11.11 3.78 6.70
N SER A 33 9.91 3.26 6.39
CA SER A 33 8.76 4.06 6.02
C SER A 33 7.43 3.38 6.36
N LEU A 34 6.39 4.21 6.52
CA LEU A 34 5.02 3.74 6.74
C LEU A 34 4.52 2.89 5.56
N GLY A 35 4.87 3.27 4.34
CA GLY A 35 4.46 2.54 3.13
C GLY A 35 5.05 1.13 3.07
N GLU A 36 6.31 0.95 3.45
CA GLU A 36 6.95 -0.37 3.51
C GLU A 36 6.36 -1.24 4.63
N ALA A 37 6.16 -0.67 5.81
CA ALA A 37 5.50 -1.35 6.93
C ALA A 37 4.10 -1.85 6.55
N ILE A 38 3.28 -1.01 5.89
CA ILE A 38 1.94 -1.39 5.43
C ILE A 38 2.01 -2.52 4.40
N ARG A 39 2.88 -2.42 3.39
CA ARG A 39 3.00 -3.46 2.35
C ARG A 39 3.39 -4.81 2.96
N PHE A 40 4.33 -4.80 3.88
CA PHE A 40 4.74 -6.01 4.59
C PHE A 40 3.59 -6.56 5.46
N ALA A 41 2.89 -5.69 6.19
CA ALA A 41 1.76 -6.08 7.01
C ALA A 41 0.63 -6.75 6.19
N ILE A 42 0.32 -6.23 5.00
CA ILE A 42 -0.67 -6.84 4.09
C ILE A 42 -0.16 -8.18 3.55
N ALA A 43 1.10 -8.26 3.14
CA ALA A 43 1.69 -9.51 2.65
C ALA A 43 1.66 -10.65 3.69
N MET A 44 1.87 -10.30 4.96
CA MET A 44 1.85 -11.26 6.08
C MET A 44 0.46 -11.43 6.72
N GLN A 45 -0.56 -10.71 6.25
CA GLN A 45 -1.86 -10.62 6.94
C GLN A 45 -2.54 -11.99 7.06
N ALA A 46 -2.47 -12.82 6.01
CA ALA A 46 -3.06 -14.16 6.02
C ALA A 46 -2.41 -15.08 7.08
N ASP A 47 -1.07 -15.08 7.13
CA ASP A 47 -0.31 -15.91 8.07
C ASP A 47 -0.54 -15.46 9.51
N LYS A 48 -0.62 -14.15 9.74
CA LYS A 48 -0.84 -13.58 11.07
C LYS A 48 -2.28 -13.73 11.53
N ALA A 49 -3.25 -13.64 10.62
CA ALA A 49 -4.65 -13.91 10.91
C ALA A 49 -4.88 -15.36 11.36
N ALA A 50 -4.15 -16.33 10.80
CA ALA A 50 -4.19 -17.73 11.25
C ALA A 50 -3.73 -17.90 12.71
N LEU A 51 -2.98 -16.93 13.25
CA LEU A 51 -2.53 -16.88 14.64
C LEU A 51 -3.40 -15.94 15.50
N GLY A 52 -4.49 -15.39 14.97
CA GLY A 52 -5.31 -14.40 15.67
C GLY A 52 -4.63 -13.05 15.87
N LEU A 53 -3.57 -12.74 15.12
CA LEU A 53 -2.80 -11.52 15.24
C LEU A 53 -3.13 -10.53 14.12
N SER A 54 -3.11 -9.25 14.48
CA SER A 54 -3.41 -8.12 13.60
C SER A 54 -2.29 -7.07 13.65
N PRO A 55 -2.05 -6.37 12.53
CA PRO A 55 -0.96 -5.40 12.46
C PRO A 55 -1.34 -4.09 13.14
N TRP A 56 -0.38 -3.53 13.87
CA TRP A 56 -0.43 -2.19 14.44
C TRP A 56 0.84 -1.45 14.04
N ILE A 57 0.71 -0.20 13.61
CA ILE A 57 1.87 0.60 13.20
C ILE A 57 1.96 1.88 14.02
N TRP A 58 3.13 2.18 14.58
CA TRP A 58 3.44 3.45 15.22
C TRP A 58 4.49 4.22 14.42
N THR A 59 4.24 5.50 14.15
CA THR A 59 5.18 6.39 13.46
C THR A 59 5.95 7.30 14.44
N PRO A 60 7.16 7.75 14.06
CA PRO A 60 7.94 8.71 14.88
C PRO A 60 7.19 10.00 15.21
N SER A 61 6.26 10.42 14.35
CA SER A 61 5.40 11.58 14.57
C SER A 61 4.32 11.38 15.63
N GLY A 62 4.22 10.19 16.24
CA GLY A 62 3.26 9.89 17.31
C GLY A 62 1.94 9.26 16.85
N HIS A 63 1.76 8.98 15.55
CA HIS A 63 0.51 8.38 15.06
C HIS A 63 0.54 6.86 15.19
N VAL A 64 -0.55 6.29 15.72
CA VAL A 64 -0.76 4.85 15.76
C VAL A 64 -1.89 4.47 14.82
N TYR A 65 -1.61 3.56 13.90
CA TYR A 65 -2.54 3.03 12.93
C TYR A 65 -3.03 1.66 13.39
N SER A 66 -4.35 1.52 13.45
CA SER A 66 -5.04 0.28 13.81
C SER A 66 -5.11 -0.71 12.64
N PRO A 67 -5.42 -1.98 12.91
CA PRO A 67 -5.55 -3.01 11.87
C PRO A 67 -6.52 -2.63 10.74
N GLY A 68 -7.66 -2.03 11.10
CA GLY A 68 -8.67 -1.58 10.13
C GLY A 68 -8.13 -0.47 9.21
N THR A 69 -7.41 0.50 9.77
CA THR A 69 -6.80 1.58 9.00
C THR A 69 -5.70 1.06 8.06
N ILE A 70 -4.86 0.14 8.55
CA ILE A 70 -3.80 -0.49 7.76
C ILE A 70 -4.40 -1.28 6.60
N THR A 71 -5.48 -2.03 6.84
CA THR A 71 -6.21 -2.77 5.81
C THR A 71 -6.79 -1.82 4.75
N ALA A 72 -7.42 -0.71 5.17
CA ALA A 72 -7.98 0.28 4.26
C ALA A 72 -6.89 0.94 3.39
N MET A 73 -5.75 1.31 4.00
CA MET A 73 -4.60 1.86 3.27
C MET A 73 -3.98 0.85 2.32
N GLY A 74 -3.87 -0.42 2.74
CA GLY A 74 -3.40 -1.52 1.89
C GLY A 74 -4.24 -1.69 0.62
N ARG A 75 -5.56 -1.72 0.76
CA ARG A 75 -6.49 -1.80 -0.38
C ARG A 75 -6.32 -0.61 -1.33
N ALA A 76 -6.19 0.60 -0.78
CA ALA A 76 -5.96 1.79 -1.60
C ALA A 76 -4.63 1.72 -2.38
N PHE A 77 -3.57 1.12 -1.81
CA PHE A 77 -2.31 0.89 -2.53
C PHE A 77 -2.48 -0.09 -3.69
N GLU A 78 -3.19 -1.20 -3.48
CA GLU A 78 -3.45 -2.20 -4.52
C GLU A 78 -4.31 -1.62 -5.65
N GLU A 79 -5.38 -0.90 -5.32
CA GLU A 79 -6.23 -0.25 -6.30
C GLU A 79 -5.44 0.77 -7.15
N ASN A 80 -4.58 1.56 -6.52
CA ASN A 80 -3.73 2.52 -7.23
C ASN A 80 -2.67 1.82 -8.10
N MET A 81 -2.06 0.72 -7.62
CA MET A 81 -1.13 -0.09 -8.41
C MET A 81 -1.81 -0.70 -9.64
N LEU A 82 -3.03 -1.23 -9.48
CA LEU A 82 -3.84 -1.80 -10.56
C LEU A 82 -4.21 -0.71 -11.58
N ARG A 83 -4.61 0.48 -11.13
CA ARG A 83 -4.87 1.63 -12.01
C ARG A 83 -3.62 2.06 -12.79
N ALA A 84 -2.47 2.17 -12.12
CA ALA A 84 -1.20 2.54 -12.76
C ALA A 84 -0.73 1.49 -13.78
N ARG A 85 -0.98 0.20 -13.54
CA ARG A 85 -0.69 -0.89 -14.49
C ARG A 85 -1.68 -0.96 -15.64
N GLY A 86 -2.96 -0.65 -15.40
CA GLY A 86 -4.00 -0.56 -16.43
C GLY A 86 -3.73 0.54 -17.48
N MET A 87 -2.98 1.58 -17.12
CA MET A 87 -2.57 2.63 -18.06
C MET A 87 -1.45 2.22 -19.05
N ARG A 88 -0.84 1.02 -18.92
CA ARG A 88 0.13 0.49 -19.90
C ARG A 88 -0.44 -0.49 -20.92
N SER A 89 -1.75 -0.80 -20.87
CA SER A 89 -2.45 -1.62 -21.88
C SER A 89 -3.34 -0.78 -22.81
N GLY A 90 -2.87 0.42 -23.13
CA GLY A 90 -3.40 1.24 -24.21
C GLY A 90 -2.57 1.11 -25.48
N LEU A 91 -2.31 -0.11 -25.97
CA LEU A 91 -2.06 -0.29 -27.40
C LEU A 91 -3.41 -0.09 -28.08
N VAL A 92 -3.81 1.17 -28.22
CA VAL A 92 -4.94 1.55 -29.04
C VAL A 92 -4.53 1.16 -30.45
N ALA A 93 -5.11 0.09 -30.96
CA ALA A 93 -5.12 -0.17 -32.39
C ALA A 93 -5.63 1.12 -33.04
N GLN A 94 -4.74 1.87 -33.70
CA GLN A 94 -5.17 2.95 -34.58
C GLN A 94 -6.13 2.29 -35.58
N PRO A 95 -7.40 2.70 -35.66
CA PRO A 95 -8.19 2.35 -36.82
C PRO A 95 -7.44 2.92 -38.03
N PRO A 96 -7.32 2.19 -39.16
CA PRO A 96 -6.74 2.76 -40.36
C PRO A 96 -7.56 3.99 -40.75
N THR A 97 -6.99 5.17 -40.52
CA THR A 97 -7.56 6.43 -40.95
C THR A 97 -7.79 6.33 -42.45
N GLN A 98 -9.07 6.35 -42.82
CA GLN A 98 -9.53 6.27 -44.18
C GLN A 98 -8.77 7.28 -45.06
N ARG A 99 -8.16 6.74 -46.13
CA ARG A 99 -7.66 7.52 -47.26
C ARG A 99 -8.79 8.43 -47.74
N LYS A 100 -8.63 9.74 -47.56
CA LYS A 100 -9.44 10.74 -48.25
C LYS A 100 -9.01 10.74 -49.73
N CYS A 101 -9.68 9.93 -50.54
CA CYS A 101 -9.70 10.15 -51.97
C CYS A 101 -10.42 11.48 -52.22
N SER A 102 -9.67 12.50 -52.60
CA SER A 102 -10.23 13.69 -53.24
C SER A 102 -9.36 13.94 -54.46
N GLY A 103 -9.79 13.33 -55.55
CA GLY A 103 -9.28 13.60 -56.87
C GLY A 103 -9.57 15.04 -57.27
N SER A 104 -8.60 15.61 -57.96
CA SER A 104 -8.63 16.87 -58.67
C SER A 104 -9.76 16.92 -59.70
N GLY A 105 -10.33 18.11 -59.93
CA GLY A 105 -11.32 18.34 -60.98
C GLY A 105 -11.50 19.81 -61.29
N THR A 106 -10.62 20.31 -62.17
CA THR A 106 -10.72 21.56 -62.92
C THR A 106 -11.98 21.59 -63.79
N THR A 107 -12.69 22.72 -63.85
CA THR A 107 -13.15 23.43 -65.06
C THR A 107 -13.84 24.72 -64.62
#